data_AF-A0A9P5SV92-F1
#
_entry.id   AF-A0A9P5SV92-F1
#
_cell.length_a   1.000
_cell.length_b   1.000
_cell.length_c   1.000
_cell.angle_alpha   90.00
_cell.angle_beta   90.00
_cell.angle_gamma   90.00
#
_symmetry.space_group_name_H-M   'P 1'
#
loop_
_entity.id
_entity.type
_entity.pdbx_description
1 polymer ?
#
loop_
_entity_poly.entity_id
_entity_poly.type
_entity_poly.pdbx_seq_one_letter_code
_entity_poly.pdbx_strand_id
1 'polypeptide(L)' 'SAKDELTSQPVAIKKIMKPFSTPVLAKRTYRELKLLKHLKHENIISLSDIFISPLED' A
#
# COMPACT_ATOMS: atom_id res chain seq x y z
N SER A 1 3.57 -1.03 12.68
CA SER A 1 4.49 -1.91 11.93
C SER A 1 4.13 -3.35 12.25
N ALA A 2 4.51 -4.28 11.40
CA ALA A 2 4.34 -5.72 11.59
C ALA A 2 5.67 -6.43 11.27
N LYS A 3 5.75 -7.73 11.52
CA LYS A 3 6.88 -8.58 11.12
C LYS A 3 6.38 -9.53 10.04
N ASP A 4 7.06 -9.56 8.90
CA ASP A 4 6.82 -10.59 7.89
C ASP A 4 7.37 -11.93 8.41
N GLU A 5 6.53 -12.95 8.52
CA GLU A 5 6.91 -14.26 9.07
C GLU A 5 7.81 -15.06 8.11
N LEU A 6 7.72 -14.81 6.81
CA LEU A 6 8.50 -15.52 5.80
C LEU A 6 9.95 -15.01 5.77
N THR A 7 10.12 -13.69 5.83
CA THR A 7 11.45 -13.05 5.72
C THR A 7 12.02 -12.62 7.08
N SER A 8 11.21 -12.66 8.14
CA SER A 8 11.51 -12.09 9.45
C SER A 8 11.84 -10.60 9.46
N GLN A 9 11.54 -9.87 8.37
CA GLN A 9 11.81 -8.44 8.26
C GLN A 9 10.67 -7.60 8.86
N PRO A 10 10.99 -6.43 9.47
CA PRO A 10 9.97 -5.47 9.87
C PRO A 10 9.34 -4.83 8.63
N VAL A 11 8.01 -4.75 8.62
CA VAL A 11 7.23 -4.17 7.52
C VAL A 11 6.29 -3.07 8.01
N ALA A 12 5.99 -2.12 7.13
CA ALA A 12 4.95 -1.12 7.34
C ALA A 12 3.70 -1.51 6.54
N ILE A 13 2.55 -1.52 7.21
CA ILE A 13 1.25 -1.82 6.59
C ILE A 13 0.40 -0.56 6.67
N LYS A 14 -0.09 -0.09 5.52
CA LYS A 14 -0.99 1.06 5.42
C LYS A 14 -2.36 0.59 4.94
N LYS A 15 -3.35 0.55 5.83
CA LYS A 15 -4.75 0.28 5.47
C LYS A 15 -5.35 1.53 4.82
N ILE A 16 -5.90 1.39 3.61
CA ILE A 16 -6.63 2.47 2.94
C ILE A 16 -8.12 2.33 3.27
N MET A 17 -8.64 3.27 4.06
CA MET A 17 -10.05 3.28 4.46
C MET A 17 -10.93 3.79 3.32
N LYS A 18 -11.97 3.04 2.96
CA LYS A 18 -13.01 3.43 1.98
C LYS A 18 -12.43 4.13 0.73
N PRO A 19 -11.46 3.54 0.02
CA PRO A 19 -10.71 4.18 -1.07
C PRO A 19 -11.60 4.71 -2.21
N PHE A 20 -12.78 4.11 -2.38
CA PHE A 20 -13.72 4.42 -3.47
C PHE A 20 -14.88 5.33 -3.05
N SER A 21 -14.84 5.89 -1.82
CA SER A 21 -15.91 6.75 -1.31
C SER A 21 -16.10 8.06 -2.10
N THR A 22 -15.03 8.61 -2.68
CA THR A 22 -15.11 9.79 -3.54
C THR A 22 -14.16 9.66 -4.74
N PRO A 23 -14.46 10.30 -5.89
CA PRO A 23 -13.57 10.31 -7.05
C PRO A 23 -12.18 10.89 -6.74
N VAL A 24 -12.10 11.88 -5.85
CA VAL A 24 -10.84 12.51 -5.44
C VAL A 24 -9.98 11.51 -4.67
N LEU A 25 -10.57 10.78 -3.71
CA LEU A 25 -9.85 9.78 -2.95
C LEU A 25 -9.40 8.62 -3.84
N ALA A 26 -10.28 8.09 -4.67
CA ALA A 26 -9.96 7.00 -5.60
C ALA A 26 -8.79 7.38 -6.53
N LYS A 27 -8.81 8.60 -7.08
CA LYS A 27 -7.72 9.12 -7.92
C LYS A 27 -6.41 9.29 -7.15
N ARG A 28 -6.46 9.74 -5.89
CA ARG A 28 -5.28 9.84 -5.02
C ARG A 28 -4.68 8.47 -4.70
N THR A 29 -5.51 7.52 -4.24
CA THR A 29 -5.09 6.14 -3.94
C THR A 29 -4.49 5.47 -5.17
N TYR A 30 -5.12 5.59 -6.34
CA TYR A 30 -4.59 5.05 -7.58
C TYR A 30 -3.23 5.65 -7.95
N ARG A 31 -3.08 6.98 -7.85
CA ARG A 31 -1.80 7.65 -8.14
C ARG A 31 -0.70 7.22 -7.19
N GLU A 32 -0.98 7.10 -5.89
CA GLU A 32 -0.02 6.63 -4.90
C GLU A 32 0.46 5.21 -5.23
N LEU A 33 -0.46 4.27 -5.43
CA LEU A 33 -0.12 2.88 -5.80
C LEU A 33 0.64 2.81 -7.12
N LYS A 34 0.23 3.59 -8.13
CA LYS A 34 0.91 3.63 -9.42
C LYS A 34 2.34 4.15 -9.27
N LEU A 35 2.56 5.24 -8.55
CA LEU A 35 3.90 5.79 -8.34
C LEU A 35 4.79 4.80 -7.59
N LEU A 36 4.31 4.24 -6.48
CA LEU A 36 5.08 3.29 -5.67
C LEU A 36 5.44 2.00 -6.43
N LYS A 37 4.60 1.58 -7.38
CA LYS A 37 4.88 0.43 -8.25
C LYS A 37 5.97 0.70 -9.30
N HIS A 38 6.12 1.95 -9.75
CA HIS A 38 7.04 2.31 -10.84
C HIS A 38 8.38 2.86 -10.33
N LEU A 39 8.41 3.51 -9.17
CA LEU A 39 9.64 4.07 -8.59
C LEU A 39 10.43 2.97 -7.87
N LYS A 40 11.66 2.73 -8.33
CA LYS A 40 12.61 1.78 -7.73
C LYS A 40 13.95 2.47 -7.51
N HIS A 41 14.18 2.94 -6.29
CA HIS A 41 15.39 3.67 -5.93
C HIS A 41 15.64 3.53 -4.43
N GLU A 42 16.91 3.43 -3.98
CA GLU A 42 17.25 3.22 -2.56
C GLU A 42 16.69 4.30 -1.63
N ASN A 43 16.62 5.55 -2.12
CA ASN A 43 16.12 6.71 -1.38
C ASN A 43 14.61 6.96 -1.57
N ILE A 44 13.87 6.05 -2.21
CA ILE A 44 12.42 6.16 -2.40
C ILE A 44 11.78 4.90 -1.83
N ILE A 45 10.75 5.07 -0.99
CA ILE A 45 10.00 3.94 -0.45
C ILE A 45 9.40 3.11 -1.58
N SER A 46 9.55 1.79 -1.49
CA SER A 46 9.04 0.83 -2.45
C SER A 46 7.85 0.06 -1.90
N LEU A 47 7.01 -0.44 -2.81
CA LEU A 47 5.87 -1.27 -2.48
C LEU A 47 6.26 -2.73 -2.52
N SER A 48 6.25 -3.40 -1.36
CA SER A 48 6.58 -4.83 -1.27
C SER A 48 5.40 -5.72 -1.66
N ASP A 49 4.20 -5.40 -1.19
CA ASP A 49 3.00 -6.22 -1.43
C ASP A 49 1.72 -5.37 -1.37
N ILE A 50 0.64 -5.86 -2.02
CA ILE A 50 -0.71 -5.33 -1.94
C ILE A 50 -1.69 -6.49 -1.84
N PHE A 51 -2.55 -6.45 -0.82
CA PHE A 51 -3.66 -7.37 -0.67
C PHE A 51 -4.95 -6.63 -0.34
N ILE A 52 -6.07 -7.27 -0.65
CA ILE A 52 -7.40 -6.81 -0.27
C ILE A 52 -7.81 -7.63 0.96
N SER A 53 -8.19 -6.94 2.04
CA SER A 53 -8.75 -7.62 3.21
C SER A 53 -10.07 -8.29 2.82
N PRO A 54 -10.28 -9.58 3.15
CA PRO A 54 -11.54 -10.26 2.89
C PRO A 54 -12.69 -9.76 3.79
N LEU A 55 -12.36 -9.02 4.86
CA LEU A 55 -13.33 -8.34 5.71
C LEU A 55 -13.63 -6.95 5.13
N GLU A 56 -14.90 -6.69 4.84
CA GLU A 56 -15.41 -5.34 4.61
C GLU A 56 -15.38 -4.54 5.94
N ASP A 57 -15.09 -3.24 5.85
CA ASP A 57 -15.35 -2.29 6.95
C ASP A 57 -16.76 -1.72 6.84
#